data_AF-A0A2A5EEW6-F1
#
_entry.id   AF-A0A2A5EEW6-F1
#
_cell.length_a   1.000
_cell.length_b   1.000
_cell.length_c   1.000
_cell.angle_alpha   90.00
_cell.angle_beta   90.00
_cell.angle_gamma   90.00
#
_symmetry.space_group_name_H-M   'P 1'
#
loop_
_entity.id
_entity.type
_entity.pdbx_description
1 polymer ?
#
loop_
_entity_poly.entity_id
_entity_poly.type
_entity_poly.pdbx_seq_one_letter_code
_entity_poly.pdbx_strand_id
1 'polypeptide(L)'
;MKHLNQNLFKSLFTLISILWLKCIWDILHAYEVWSDAAFPFWFNFLFIGAGLAILPFAWWSTKELTENSKRSVDIWDHLLWLAIPLALICVSPVCYRGNIFCANHTIGTYIRLTLLIAPFILSWLYLRKNKKSLAITLLLIIGFLALIPNDGCNNQFNYWYVQRIGFSPLTYVPVVVNILLLTTSYFGKHKKLLTVLAFGVCIGCLIISFGHRLKVLW
;
A
#
# COMPACT_ATOMS: atom_id res chain seq x y z
N MET A 1 -4.42 4.14 -23.51
CA MET A 1 -3.95 3.58 -22.22
C MET A 1 -3.29 4.61 -21.30
N LYS A 2 -2.58 5.64 -21.82
CA LYS A 2 -1.97 6.70 -20.99
C LYS A 2 -2.96 7.45 -20.08
N HIS A 3 -3.99 8.04 -20.67
CA HIS A 3 -5.04 8.75 -19.91
C HIS A 3 -5.74 7.82 -18.90
N LEU A 4 -5.93 6.56 -19.27
CA LEU A 4 -6.48 5.55 -18.36
C LEU A 4 -5.58 5.34 -17.14
N ASN A 5 -4.27 5.15 -17.32
CA ASN A 5 -3.34 4.98 -16.20
C ASN A 5 -3.25 6.21 -15.30
N GLN A 6 -3.23 7.41 -15.88
CA GLN A 6 -3.26 8.65 -15.10
C GLN A 6 -4.55 8.79 -14.29
N ASN A 7 -5.69 8.46 -14.87
CA ASN A 7 -6.99 8.50 -14.19
C ASN A 7 -7.06 7.44 -13.08
N LEU A 8 -6.66 6.19 -13.37
CA LEU A 8 -6.60 5.13 -12.37
C LEU A 8 -5.66 5.48 -11.23
N PHE A 9 -4.47 6.02 -11.53
CA PHE A 9 -3.51 6.48 -10.53
C PHE A 9 -4.13 7.56 -9.64
N LYS A 10 -4.71 8.61 -10.23
CA LYS A 10 -5.34 9.70 -9.48
C LYS A 10 -6.50 9.20 -8.62
N SER A 11 -7.37 8.36 -9.17
CA SER A 11 -8.50 7.79 -8.43
C SER A 11 -8.05 6.91 -7.26
N LEU A 12 -7.07 6.03 -7.48
CA LEU A 12 -6.52 5.16 -6.45
C LEU A 12 -5.84 5.97 -5.34
N PHE A 13 -5.08 7.00 -5.74
CA PHE A 13 -4.41 7.91 -4.83
C PHE A 13 -5.43 8.67 -3.97
N THR A 14 -6.47 9.25 -4.58
CA THR A 14 -7.55 9.95 -3.87
C THR A 14 -8.24 9.03 -2.88
N LEU A 15 -8.56 7.79 -3.28
CA LEU A 15 -9.22 6.83 -2.42
C LEU A 15 -8.38 6.51 -1.17
N ILE A 16 -7.08 6.23 -1.34
CA ILE A 16 -6.17 6.00 -0.20
C ILE A 16 -6.06 7.24 0.68
N SER A 17 -5.99 8.43 0.09
CA SER A 17 -5.87 9.67 0.85
C SER A 17 -7.10 9.88 1.74
N ILE A 18 -8.30 9.65 1.20
CA ILE A 18 -9.55 9.72 1.97
C ILE A 18 -9.56 8.66 3.08
N LEU A 19 -9.18 7.42 2.78
CA LEU A 19 -9.10 6.35 3.77
C LEU A 19 -8.10 6.69 4.89
N TRP A 20 -6.94 7.26 4.56
CA TRP A 20 -5.92 7.63 5.53
C TRP A 20 -6.34 8.83 6.38
N LEU A 21 -6.94 9.85 5.79
CA LEU A 21 -7.50 10.99 6.53
C LEU A 21 -8.61 10.54 7.49
N LYS A 22 -9.45 9.59 7.07
CA LYS A 22 -10.43 8.96 7.95
C LYS A 22 -9.76 8.19 9.09
N CYS A 23 -8.67 7.48 8.83
CA CYS A 23 -7.88 6.80 9.86
C CYS A 23 -7.29 7.78 10.88
N ILE A 24 -6.75 8.91 10.43
CA ILE A 24 -6.26 9.98 11.30
C ILE A 24 -7.39 10.54 12.15
N TRP A 25 -8.54 10.83 11.54
CA TRP A 25 -9.71 11.33 12.25
C TRP A 25 -10.13 10.37 13.37
N ASP A 26 -10.23 9.07 13.07
CA ASP A 26 -10.64 8.08 14.06
C ASP A 26 -9.62 7.86 15.18
N ILE A 27 -8.31 7.98 14.89
CA ILE A 27 -7.27 7.93 15.93
C ILE A 27 -7.36 9.15 16.84
N LEU A 28 -7.61 10.35 16.29
CA LEU A 28 -7.75 11.57 17.07
C LEU A 28 -9.00 11.57 17.95
N HIS A 29 -10.09 10.93 17.49
CA HIS A 29 -11.33 10.78 18.22
C HIS A 29 -11.48 9.36 18.79
N ALA A 30 -10.37 8.66 19.01
CA ALA A 30 -10.38 7.25 19.42
C ALA A 30 -11.18 7.04 20.71
N TYR A 31 -11.09 7.96 21.68
CA TYR A 31 -11.83 7.89 22.95
C TYR A 31 -13.34 8.15 22.82
N GLU A 32 -13.80 8.71 21.70
CA GLU A 32 -15.21 8.89 21.39
C GLU A 32 -15.81 7.66 20.69
N VAL A 33 -14.96 6.91 19.97
CA VAL A 33 -15.36 5.75 19.16
C VAL A 33 -15.07 4.41 19.87
N TRP A 34 -14.02 4.36 20.70
CA TRP A 34 -13.54 3.20 21.44
C TRP A 34 -13.33 3.57 22.92
N SER A 35 -13.55 2.61 23.82
CA SER A 35 -13.36 2.80 25.27
C SER A 35 -11.91 2.97 25.68
N ASP A 36 -10.97 2.54 24.82
CA ASP A 36 -9.54 2.54 25.07
C ASP A 36 -8.78 3.10 23.86
N ALA A 37 -7.56 3.59 24.07
CA ALA A 37 -6.70 4.04 22.98
C ALA A 37 -6.34 2.86 22.08
N ALA A 38 -6.67 2.94 20.79
CA ALA A 38 -6.36 1.90 19.81
C ALA A 38 -4.84 1.68 19.61
N PHE A 39 -4.01 2.67 19.97
CA PHE A 39 -2.55 2.61 19.86
C PHE A 39 -1.86 3.51 20.91
N PRO A 40 -0.56 3.26 21.22
CA PRO A 40 0.24 4.16 22.05
C PRO A 40 0.39 5.56 21.47
N PHE A 41 0.53 6.56 22.34
CA PHE A 41 0.68 7.97 21.97
C PHE A 41 1.79 8.21 20.94
N TRP A 42 2.97 7.63 21.12
CA TRP A 42 4.10 7.78 20.19
C TRP A 42 3.79 7.25 18.79
N PHE A 43 2.99 6.18 18.69
CA PHE A 43 2.59 5.59 17.41
C PHE A 43 1.64 6.52 16.66
N ASN A 44 0.72 7.17 17.38
CA ASN A 44 -0.22 8.12 16.79
C ASN A 44 0.50 9.28 16.10
N PHE A 45 1.56 9.85 16.70
CA PHE A 45 2.36 10.90 16.02
C PHE A 45 3.02 10.41 14.75
N LEU A 46 3.59 9.20 14.77
CA LEU A 46 4.23 8.63 13.59
C LEU A 46 3.19 8.36 12.49
N PHE A 47 2.04 7.80 12.85
CA PHE A 47 0.97 7.49 11.91
C PHE A 47 0.36 8.75 11.27
N ILE A 48 0.08 9.77 12.09
CA ILE A 48 -0.43 11.07 11.63
C ILE A 48 0.62 11.77 10.77
N GLY A 49 1.89 11.81 11.21
CA GLY A 49 2.98 12.42 10.46
C GLY A 49 3.18 11.76 9.10
N ALA A 50 3.18 10.42 9.04
CA ALA A 50 3.27 9.68 7.79
C ALA A 50 2.06 9.93 6.87
N GLY A 51 0.85 9.98 7.43
CA GLY A 51 -0.36 10.28 6.68
C GLY A 51 -0.40 11.70 6.13
N LEU A 52 0.03 12.69 6.90
CA LEU A 52 0.14 14.07 6.41
C LEU A 52 1.25 14.21 5.35
N ALA A 53 2.35 13.46 5.47
CA ALA A 53 3.41 13.42 4.48
C ALA A 53 2.98 12.78 3.14
N ILE A 54 1.91 11.97 3.13
CA ILE A 54 1.37 11.38 1.90
C ILE A 54 0.76 12.44 0.97
N LEU A 55 0.22 13.53 1.51
CA LEU A 55 -0.45 14.59 0.75
C LEU A 55 0.52 15.42 -0.12
N PRO A 56 1.65 15.97 0.39
CA PRO A 56 2.62 16.64 -0.47
C PRO A 56 3.29 15.65 -1.44
N PHE A 57 3.49 14.40 -1.02
CA PHE A 57 3.97 13.34 -1.91
C PHE A 57 2.98 13.05 -3.07
N ALA A 58 1.68 13.08 -2.79
CA ALA A 58 0.60 13.00 -3.78
C ALA A 58 0.72 14.06 -4.86
N TRP A 59 0.83 15.29 -4.38
CA TRP A 59 0.84 16.48 -5.20
C TRP A 59 2.06 16.47 -6.11
N TRP A 60 3.21 16.10 -5.56
CA TRP A 60 4.43 15.91 -6.32
C TRP A 60 4.29 14.80 -7.37
N SER A 61 3.82 13.62 -6.97
CA SER A 61 3.66 12.47 -7.88
C SER A 61 2.71 12.75 -9.05
N THR A 62 1.60 13.46 -8.79
CA THR A 62 0.61 13.80 -9.82
C THR A 62 1.11 14.83 -10.83
N LYS A 63 1.98 15.76 -10.43
CA LYS A 63 2.65 16.70 -11.33
C LYS A 63 3.64 16.01 -12.27
N GLU A 64 4.31 14.97 -11.77
CA GLU A 64 5.31 14.19 -12.51
C GLU A 64 4.71 13.13 -13.47
N LEU A 65 3.40 13.12 -13.70
CA LEU A 65 2.72 12.14 -14.58
C LEU A 65 2.99 12.35 -16.10
N THR A 66 4.11 12.95 -16.48
CA THR A 66 4.52 13.17 -17.88
C THR A 66 5.37 11.99 -18.38
N GLU A 67 4.79 11.18 -19.25
CA GLU A 67 5.40 9.94 -19.75
C GLU A 67 6.77 10.18 -20.43
N ASN A 68 7.81 9.54 -19.89
CA ASN A 68 9.12 9.41 -20.54
C ASN A 68 9.17 8.10 -21.34
N SER A 69 8.86 8.17 -22.64
CA SER A 69 8.78 6.99 -23.53
C SER A 69 10.13 6.33 -23.82
N LYS A 70 11.26 7.04 -23.67
CA LYS A 70 12.62 6.54 -23.93
C LYS A 70 13.40 6.40 -22.64
N ARG A 71 13.03 5.42 -21.82
CA ARG A 71 13.68 5.19 -20.52
C ARG A 71 14.35 3.83 -20.46
N SER A 72 15.65 3.84 -20.15
CA SER A 72 16.44 2.64 -19.89
C SER A 72 15.96 1.94 -18.62
N VAL A 73 15.95 0.62 -18.70
CA VAL A 73 15.70 -0.27 -17.57
C VAL A 73 17.00 -0.37 -16.76
N ASP A 74 16.91 -0.28 -15.44
CA ASP A 74 18.04 -0.43 -14.53
C ASP A 74 17.69 -1.31 -13.31
N ILE A 75 18.65 -1.49 -12.40
CA ILE A 75 18.47 -2.29 -11.19
C ILE A 75 17.39 -1.71 -10.26
N TRP A 76 17.17 -0.40 -10.26
CA TRP A 76 16.18 0.26 -9.41
C TRP A 76 14.76 -0.08 -9.81
N ASP A 77 14.51 -0.31 -11.11
CA ASP A 77 13.20 -0.83 -11.56
C ASP A 77 12.92 -2.20 -10.93
N HIS A 78 13.90 -3.10 -10.90
CA HIS A 78 13.74 -4.43 -10.31
C HIS A 78 13.48 -4.35 -8.81
N LEU A 79 14.21 -3.49 -8.10
CA LEU A 79 14.03 -3.25 -6.67
C LEU A 79 12.64 -2.67 -6.34
N LEU A 80 12.12 -1.76 -7.17
CA LEU A 80 10.77 -1.22 -7.01
C LEU A 80 9.69 -2.30 -7.18
N TRP A 81 9.84 -3.16 -8.19
CA TRP A 81 8.92 -4.30 -8.37
C TRP A 81 8.97 -5.26 -7.18
N LEU A 82 10.14 -5.50 -6.60
CA LEU A 82 10.31 -6.35 -5.42
C LEU A 82 9.71 -5.74 -4.14
N ALA A 83 9.63 -4.43 -4.04
CA ALA A 83 9.08 -3.75 -2.86
C ALA A 83 7.58 -4.05 -2.63
N ILE A 84 6.83 -4.39 -3.67
CA ILE A 84 5.39 -4.72 -3.55
C ILE A 84 5.15 -6.04 -2.81
N PRO A 85 5.70 -7.20 -3.26
CA PRO A 85 5.55 -8.45 -2.52
C PRO A 85 6.24 -8.39 -1.15
N LEU A 86 7.33 -7.65 -1.01
CA LEU A 86 7.95 -7.40 0.29
C LEU A 86 7.00 -6.67 1.25
N ALA A 87 6.33 -5.60 0.82
CA ALA A 87 5.35 -4.90 1.66
C ALA A 87 4.25 -5.84 2.12
N LEU A 88 3.73 -6.70 1.24
CA LEU A 88 2.74 -7.71 1.60
C LEU A 88 3.25 -8.69 2.67
N ILE A 89 4.48 -9.16 2.54
CA ILE A 89 5.11 -10.03 3.56
C ILE A 89 5.26 -9.27 4.88
N CYS A 90 5.63 -7.98 4.83
CA CYS A 90 5.86 -7.16 6.01
C CYS A 90 4.57 -6.83 6.78
N VAL A 91 3.43 -6.67 6.11
CA VAL A 91 2.12 -6.41 6.75
C VAL A 91 1.40 -7.68 7.22
N SER A 92 1.70 -8.84 6.61
CA SER A 92 0.98 -10.08 6.92
C SER A 92 1.01 -10.48 8.41
N PRO A 93 2.12 -10.32 9.16
CA PRO A 93 2.15 -10.67 10.58
C PRO A 93 1.25 -9.82 11.47
N VAL A 94 0.80 -8.63 11.03
CA VAL A 94 -0.16 -7.77 11.76
C VAL A 94 -1.47 -8.51 11.97
N CYS A 95 -2.01 -9.13 10.91
CA CYS A 95 -3.36 -9.67 10.91
C CYS A 95 -3.42 -11.20 10.93
N TYR A 96 -2.34 -11.92 10.60
CA TYR A 96 -2.36 -13.40 10.53
C TYR A 96 -1.32 -14.04 11.43
N ARG A 97 -1.76 -14.89 12.35
CA ARG A 97 -0.87 -15.74 13.15
C ARG A 97 -0.45 -16.97 12.34
N GLY A 98 0.77 -16.96 11.80
CA GLY A 98 1.43 -18.15 11.25
C GLY A 98 1.69 -18.08 9.75
N ASN A 99 0.62 -18.09 8.93
CA ASN A 99 0.75 -18.23 7.49
C ASN A 99 0.11 -17.05 6.73
N ILE A 100 0.87 -16.45 5.80
CA ILE A 100 0.40 -15.39 4.89
C ILE A 100 -0.79 -15.83 4.03
N PHE A 101 -0.97 -17.14 3.84
CA PHE A 101 -2.04 -17.75 3.03
C PHE A 101 -3.32 -18.09 3.80
N CYS A 102 -3.30 -18.02 5.14
CA CYS A 102 -4.49 -18.27 5.96
C CYS A 102 -5.24 -16.94 6.19
N ALA A 103 -6.15 -16.62 5.27
CA ALA A 103 -7.16 -15.59 5.48
C ALA A 103 -8.42 -16.18 6.13
N ASN A 104 -9.15 -15.39 6.91
CA ASN A 104 -10.48 -15.80 7.40
C ASN A 104 -11.50 -16.06 6.28
N HIS A 105 -11.24 -15.55 5.08
CA HIS A 105 -12.16 -15.60 3.96
C HIS A 105 -11.37 -15.89 2.66
N THR A 106 -11.94 -16.67 1.74
CA THR A 106 -11.23 -17.17 0.54
C THR A 106 -10.77 -16.08 -0.42
N ILE A 107 -11.58 -15.04 -0.64
CA ILE A 107 -11.31 -14.00 -1.66
C ILE A 107 -10.02 -13.21 -1.38
N GLY A 108 -9.65 -13.06 -0.13
CA GLY A 108 -8.45 -12.37 0.35
C GLY A 108 -7.21 -13.22 0.29
N THR A 109 -7.35 -14.55 0.43
CA THR A 109 -6.26 -15.45 0.05
C THR A 109 -5.93 -15.26 -1.42
N TYR A 110 -6.93 -15.17 -2.30
CA TYR A 110 -6.70 -14.88 -3.72
C TYR A 110 -6.07 -13.50 -3.96
N ILE A 111 -6.61 -12.44 -3.35
CA ILE A 111 -6.03 -11.08 -3.47
C ILE A 111 -4.57 -11.06 -3.02
N ARG A 112 -4.21 -11.72 -1.91
CA ARG A 112 -2.82 -11.80 -1.45
C ARG A 112 -1.92 -12.60 -2.37
N LEU A 113 -2.39 -13.75 -2.84
CA LEU A 113 -1.64 -14.54 -3.84
C LEU A 113 -1.42 -13.72 -5.11
N THR A 114 -2.42 -12.97 -5.56
CA THR A 114 -2.29 -12.03 -6.67
C THR A 114 -1.25 -10.95 -6.34
N LEU A 115 -1.30 -10.30 -5.18
CA LEU A 115 -0.32 -9.29 -4.77
C LEU A 115 1.10 -9.84 -4.58
N LEU A 116 1.25 -11.13 -4.29
CA LEU A 116 2.54 -11.79 -4.18
C LEU A 116 3.12 -12.16 -5.56
N ILE A 117 2.30 -12.72 -6.45
CA ILE A 117 2.75 -13.31 -7.72
C ILE A 117 2.70 -12.30 -8.87
N ALA A 118 1.64 -11.51 -8.96
CA ALA A 118 1.41 -10.61 -10.09
C ALA A 118 2.53 -9.57 -10.28
N PRO A 119 3.17 -9.00 -9.24
CA PRO A 119 4.30 -8.08 -9.45
C PRO A 119 5.42 -8.70 -10.28
N PHE A 120 5.72 -9.99 -10.14
CA PHE A 120 6.74 -10.65 -10.96
C PHE A 120 6.31 -10.81 -12.43
N ILE A 121 5.06 -11.20 -12.66
CA ILE A 121 4.49 -11.36 -14.01
C ILE A 121 4.42 -9.99 -14.72
N LEU A 122 3.93 -8.97 -14.02
CA LEU A 122 3.81 -7.61 -14.54
C LEU A 122 5.18 -6.96 -14.73
N SER A 123 6.15 -7.24 -13.85
CA SER A 123 7.54 -6.84 -14.02
C SER A 123 8.14 -7.44 -15.29
N TRP A 124 7.88 -8.71 -15.58
CA TRP A 124 8.31 -9.33 -16.84
C TRP A 124 7.67 -8.67 -18.07
N LEU A 125 6.36 -8.39 -18.02
CA LEU A 125 5.68 -7.64 -19.09
C LEU A 125 6.28 -6.24 -19.30
N TYR A 126 6.60 -5.56 -18.19
CA TYR A 126 7.15 -4.22 -18.17
C TYR A 126 8.60 -4.18 -18.70
N LEU A 127 9.48 -5.02 -18.15
CA LEU A 127 10.92 -4.99 -18.38
C LEU A 127 11.35 -5.76 -19.64
N ARG A 128 10.73 -6.91 -19.93
CA ARG A 128 11.17 -7.81 -21.02
C ARG A 128 10.32 -7.71 -22.27
N LYS A 129 8.99 -7.55 -22.13
CA LYS A 129 8.07 -7.47 -23.28
C LYS A 129 7.80 -6.03 -23.74
N ASN A 130 8.40 -5.03 -23.08
CA ASN A 130 8.20 -3.60 -23.35
C ASN A 130 6.70 -3.19 -23.36
N LYS A 131 5.83 -3.94 -22.66
CA LYS A 131 4.40 -3.64 -22.53
C LYS A 131 4.13 -2.79 -21.29
N LYS A 132 4.91 -1.70 -21.13
CA LYS A 132 4.95 -0.90 -19.89
C LYS A 132 3.58 -0.35 -19.48
N SER A 133 2.87 0.30 -20.41
CA SER A 133 1.56 0.88 -20.12
C SER A 133 0.56 -0.16 -19.64
N LEU A 134 0.52 -1.35 -20.26
CA LEU A 134 -0.37 -2.44 -19.87
C LEU A 134 -0.03 -2.99 -18.49
N ALA A 135 1.26 -3.23 -18.22
CA ALA A 135 1.72 -3.71 -16.92
C ALA A 135 1.31 -2.75 -15.78
N ILE A 136 1.43 -1.44 -16.01
CA ILE A 136 1.00 -0.41 -15.05
C ILE A 136 -0.53 -0.36 -14.93
N THR A 137 -1.30 -0.50 -16.01
CA THR A 137 -2.76 -0.58 -15.93
C THR A 137 -3.21 -1.73 -15.04
N LEU A 138 -2.65 -2.92 -15.28
CA LEU A 138 -2.97 -4.12 -14.51
C LEU A 138 -2.54 -3.98 -13.05
N LEU A 139 -1.38 -3.36 -12.79
CA LEU A 139 -0.91 -3.12 -11.43
C LEU A 139 -1.84 -2.17 -10.66
N LEU A 140 -2.32 -1.11 -11.31
CA LEU A 140 -3.28 -0.18 -10.69
C LEU A 140 -4.63 -0.85 -10.41
N ILE A 141 -5.12 -1.69 -11.32
CA ILE A 141 -6.34 -2.50 -11.09
C ILE A 141 -6.15 -3.41 -9.86
N ILE A 142 -5.01 -4.09 -9.76
CA ILE A 142 -4.67 -4.89 -8.59
C ILE A 142 -4.60 -4.02 -7.32
N GLY A 143 -4.13 -2.78 -7.43
CA GLY A 143 -4.16 -1.81 -6.33
C GLY A 143 -5.57 -1.52 -5.82
N PHE A 144 -6.56 -1.38 -6.71
CA PHE A 144 -7.97 -1.26 -6.30
C PHE A 144 -8.49 -2.55 -5.65
N LEU A 145 -8.17 -3.72 -6.22
CA LEU A 145 -8.56 -5.01 -5.65
C LEU A 145 -7.96 -5.23 -4.26
N ALA A 146 -6.75 -4.73 -4.01
CA ALA A 146 -6.11 -4.80 -2.70
C ALA A 146 -6.88 -4.02 -1.63
N LEU A 147 -7.63 -2.99 -2.00
CA LEU A 147 -8.42 -2.22 -1.03
C LEU A 147 -9.70 -2.95 -0.59
N ILE A 148 -10.16 -3.96 -1.35
CA ILE A 148 -11.33 -4.77 -0.99
C ILE A 148 -11.02 -5.55 0.31
N PRO A 149 -11.87 -5.44 1.33
CA PRO A 149 -11.61 -6.00 2.65
C PRO A 149 -11.69 -7.50 2.55
N ASN A 150 -10.73 -8.22 3.12
CA ASN A 150 -10.95 -9.65 3.26
C ASN A 150 -10.01 -10.28 4.28
N ASP A 151 -10.00 -9.66 5.44
CA ASP A 151 -9.03 -9.96 6.46
C ASP A 151 -9.68 -9.95 7.83
N GLY A 152 -9.60 -11.10 8.48
CA GLY A 152 -10.06 -11.30 9.86
C GLY A 152 -9.09 -10.71 10.88
N CYS A 153 -8.63 -9.49 10.65
CA CYS A 153 -7.70 -8.85 11.54
C CYS A 153 -8.43 -8.50 12.85
N ASN A 154 -8.01 -9.10 13.96
CA ASN A 154 -8.62 -8.90 15.27
C ASN A 154 -8.17 -7.59 15.96
N ASN A 155 -7.44 -6.71 15.27
CA ASN A 155 -7.15 -5.37 15.78
C ASN A 155 -8.45 -4.55 15.79
N GLN A 156 -8.81 -3.95 16.94
CA GLN A 156 -10.04 -3.16 17.11
C GLN A 156 -10.18 -2.04 16.07
N PHE A 157 -9.07 -1.38 15.74
CA PHE A 157 -9.00 -0.37 14.68
C PHE A 157 -9.37 -0.98 13.33
N ASN A 158 -8.66 -2.03 12.88
CA ASN A 158 -8.88 -2.59 11.53
C ASN A 158 -10.23 -3.31 11.41
N TYR A 159 -10.70 -3.96 12.49
CA TYR A 159 -11.96 -4.69 12.53
C TYR A 159 -13.15 -3.79 12.23
N TRP A 160 -13.20 -2.59 12.80
CA TRP A 160 -14.28 -1.64 12.55
C TRP A 160 -14.38 -1.26 11.07
N TYR A 161 -13.23 -0.99 10.43
CA TYR A 161 -13.16 -0.64 9.01
C TYR A 161 -13.60 -1.80 8.11
N VAL A 162 -13.13 -3.01 8.41
CA VAL A 162 -13.49 -4.22 7.66
C VAL A 162 -14.99 -4.49 7.75
N GLN A 163 -15.61 -4.32 8.93
CA GLN A 163 -17.04 -4.57 9.10
C GLN A 163 -17.94 -3.48 8.52
N ARG A 164 -17.57 -2.20 8.64
CA ARG A 164 -18.47 -1.07 8.31
C ARG A 164 -18.30 -0.55 6.90
N ILE A 165 -17.04 -0.33 6.51
CA ILE A 165 -16.71 0.28 5.22
C ILE A 165 -16.35 -0.81 4.23
N GLY A 166 -15.91 -1.95 4.74
CA GLY A 166 -15.35 -2.98 3.93
C GLY A 166 -14.03 -2.51 3.32
N PHE A 167 -13.11 -2.03 4.14
CA PHE A 167 -11.72 -1.80 3.72
C PHE A 167 -10.78 -2.25 4.84
N SER A 168 -9.55 -2.64 4.52
CA SER A 168 -8.49 -2.78 5.53
C SER A 168 -7.36 -1.78 5.33
N PRO A 169 -7.37 -0.67 6.10
CA PRO A 169 -6.32 0.33 6.04
C PRO A 169 -4.95 -0.23 6.39
N LEU A 170 -4.85 -1.03 7.46
CA LEU A 170 -3.55 -1.47 7.99
C LEU A 170 -2.91 -2.59 7.17
N THR A 171 -3.72 -3.44 6.52
CA THR A 171 -3.20 -4.59 5.77
C THR A 171 -2.76 -4.18 4.37
N TYR A 172 -3.57 -3.43 3.63
CA TYR A 172 -3.34 -3.27 2.19
C TYR A 172 -2.89 -1.90 1.76
N VAL A 173 -3.18 -0.84 2.52
CA VAL A 173 -2.76 0.52 2.13
C VAL A 173 -1.25 0.62 1.93
N PRO A 174 -0.37 0.04 2.77
CA PRO A 174 1.07 0.09 2.52
C PRO A 174 1.49 -0.58 1.19
N VAL A 175 0.82 -1.69 0.82
CA VAL A 175 1.05 -2.37 -0.46
C VAL A 175 0.63 -1.47 -1.61
N VAL A 176 -0.51 -0.80 -1.48
CA VAL A 176 -1.01 0.11 -2.51
C VAL A 176 -0.14 1.39 -2.60
N VAL A 177 0.42 1.88 -1.51
CA VAL A 177 1.42 2.96 -1.53
C VAL A 177 2.65 2.56 -2.34
N ASN A 178 3.14 1.32 -2.18
CA ASN A 178 4.25 0.81 -3.01
C ASN A 178 3.87 0.66 -4.49
N ILE A 179 2.63 0.28 -4.81
CA ILE A 179 2.11 0.31 -6.18
C ILE A 179 2.11 1.73 -6.74
N LEU A 180 1.70 2.72 -5.96
CA LEU A 180 1.71 4.13 -6.37
C LEU A 180 3.13 4.65 -6.56
N LEU A 181 4.08 4.34 -5.66
CA LEU A 181 5.49 4.70 -5.78
C LEU A 181 6.13 4.15 -7.06
N LEU A 182 5.87 2.88 -7.38
CA LEU A 182 6.30 2.26 -8.63
C LEU A 182 5.64 2.92 -9.85
N THR A 183 4.35 3.22 -9.76
CA THR A 183 3.65 3.90 -10.86
C THR A 183 4.17 5.31 -11.08
N THR A 184 4.47 6.05 -10.01
CA THR A 184 5.15 7.35 -10.09
C THR A 184 6.51 7.18 -10.75
N SER A 185 7.27 6.12 -10.46
CA SER A 185 8.58 5.90 -11.10
C SER A 185 8.46 5.62 -12.59
N TYR A 186 7.37 5.02 -13.04
CA TYR A 186 7.09 4.82 -14.46
C TYR A 186 6.94 6.17 -15.18
N PHE A 187 6.18 7.10 -14.61
CA PHE A 187 5.91 8.39 -15.23
C PHE A 187 7.00 9.45 -14.98
N GLY A 188 7.46 9.61 -13.75
CA GLY A 188 8.29 10.72 -13.28
C GLY A 188 9.78 10.41 -13.13
N LYS A 189 10.60 11.43 -12.88
CA LYS A 189 12.05 11.24 -12.59
C LYS A 189 12.23 10.75 -11.13
N HIS A 190 13.43 10.42 -10.67
CA HIS A 190 13.74 10.04 -9.26
C HIS A 190 13.52 8.59 -8.80
N LYS A 191 13.83 7.57 -9.62
CA LYS A 191 13.74 6.14 -9.24
C LYS A 191 14.40 5.81 -7.90
N LYS A 192 15.64 6.27 -7.67
CA LYS A 192 16.38 6.01 -6.42
C LYS A 192 15.62 6.45 -5.17
N LEU A 193 15.09 7.67 -5.19
CA LEU A 193 14.29 8.21 -4.09
C LEU A 193 13.02 7.38 -3.89
N LEU A 194 12.31 7.07 -4.97
CA LEU A 194 11.09 6.26 -4.93
C LEU A 194 11.36 4.84 -4.40
N THR A 195 12.50 4.23 -4.75
CA THR A 195 12.93 2.95 -4.20
C THR A 195 13.19 3.05 -2.70
N VAL A 196 13.94 4.08 -2.25
CA VAL A 196 14.20 4.30 -0.82
C VAL A 196 12.89 4.47 -0.05
N LEU A 197 11.95 5.25 -0.58
CA LEU A 197 10.63 5.42 0.01
C LEU A 197 9.84 4.10 0.07
N ALA A 198 9.86 3.30 -1.00
CA ALA A 198 9.15 2.02 -1.06
C ALA A 198 9.67 1.00 -0.04
N PHE A 199 11.00 0.93 0.15
CA PHE A 199 11.60 0.11 1.20
C PHE A 199 11.37 0.70 2.59
N GLY A 200 11.33 2.03 2.72
CA GLY A 200 10.93 2.71 3.95
C GLY A 200 9.51 2.32 4.40
N VAL A 201 8.56 2.22 3.47
CA VAL A 201 7.21 1.69 3.73
C VAL A 201 7.28 0.26 4.25
N CYS A 202 8.07 -0.62 3.61
CA CYS A 202 8.25 -2.01 4.07
C CYS A 202 8.82 -2.08 5.50
N ILE A 203 9.82 -1.25 5.82
CA ILE A 203 10.40 -1.17 7.17
C ILE A 203 9.35 -0.70 8.18
N GLY A 204 8.56 0.33 7.84
CA GLY A 204 7.45 0.78 8.67
C GLY A 204 6.44 -0.34 8.95
N CYS A 205 6.06 -1.11 7.93
CA CYS A 205 5.19 -2.27 8.08
C CYS A 205 5.79 -3.35 8.98
N LEU A 206 7.10 -3.63 8.88
CA LEU A 206 7.77 -4.57 9.77
C LEU A 206 7.73 -4.10 11.22
N ILE A 207 8.02 -2.82 11.47
CA ILE A 207 7.98 -2.24 12.83
C ILE A 207 6.56 -2.38 13.40
N ILE A 208 5.53 -2.08 12.61
CA ILE A 208 4.12 -2.25 13.00
C ILE A 208 3.81 -3.71 13.31
N SER A 209 4.19 -4.63 12.41
CA SER A 209 4.04 -6.07 12.60
C SER A 209 4.70 -6.57 13.88
N PHE A 210 5.96 -6.21 14.13
CA PHE A 210 6.68 -6.58 15.34
C PHE A 210 6.05 -5.96 16.58
N GLY A 211 5.66 -4.68 16.54
CA GLY A 211 4.99 -4.01 17.64
C GLY A 211 3.67 -4.68 18.03
N HIS A 212 2.87 -5.12 17.04
CA HIS A 212 1.67 -5.92 17.30
C HIS A 212 1.99 -7.29 17.88
N ARG A 213 3.08 -7.95 17.46
CA ARG A 213 3.48 -9.25 18.02
C ARG A 213 4.00 -9.18 19.44
N LEU A 214 4.73 -8.12 19.75
CA LEU A 214 5.23 -7.85 21.09
C LEU A 214 4.18 -7.23 22.01
N LYS A 215 2.93 -7.02 21.52
CA LYS A 215 1.82 -6.36 22.24
C LYS A 215 2.14 -4.93 22.70
N VAL A 216 3.05 -4.26 22.00
CA VAL A 216 3.39 -2.85 22.25
C VAL A 216 2.43 -1.93 21.49
N LEU A 217 1.80 -2.42 20.41
CA LEU A 217 0.83 -1.68 19.58
C LEU A 217 -0.60 -2.23 19.67
N TRP A 218 -0.97 -2.88 20.78
CA TRP A 218 -2.32 -3.42 21.00
C TRP A 218 -3.23 -2.43 21.71
#